data_AF-F3CFU9-F1
#
_entry.id   AF-F3CFU9-F1
#
_cell.length_a   1.000
_cell.length_b   1.000
_cell.length_c   1.000
_cell.angle_alpha   90.00
_cell.angle_beta   90.00
_cell.angle_gamma   90.00
#
_symmetry.space_group_name_H-M   'P 1'
#
loop_
_entity.id
_entity.type
_entity.pdbx_description
1 polymer ?
#
loop_
_entity_poly.entity_id
_entity_poly.type
_entity_poly.pdbx_seq_one_letter_code
_entity_poly.pdbx_strand_id
1 'polypeptide(L)'
;IRIFAAVLLLACAGLALMAWPYQAPFSYEPVGPRAFPLLMLGLMGAALLYLLIRPTPIVHTEEEPALDRETLIKIGACIILLLIFAGLFEPLGFIL
;
A
#
# COMPACT_ATOMS: atom_id res chain seq x y z
N ILE A 1 11.24 12.83 3.14
CA ILE A 1 11.51 11.39 3.37
C ILE A 1 11.12 10.88 4.77
N ARG A 2 11.48 11.56 5.87
CA ARG A 2 11.28 11.06 7.24
C ARG A 2 9.81 10.89 7.64
N ILE A 3 8.98 11.91 7.40
CA ILE A 3 7.54 11.86 7.72
C ILE A 3 6.86 10.73 6.94
N PHE A 4 7.16 10.63 5.64
CA PHE A 4 6.66 9.56 4.77
C PHE A 4 7.04 8.17 5.29
N ALA A 5 8.33 7.95 5.61
CA ALA A 5 8.80 6.68 6.15
C ALA A 5 8.13 6.33 7.48
N ALA A 6 7.98 7.31 8.38
CA ALA A 6 7.33 7.11 9.68
C ALA A 6 5.83 6.78 9.55
N VAL A 7 5.10 7.49 8.69
CA VAL A 7 3.68 7.24 8.42
C VAL A 7 3.47 5.85 7.81
N LEU A 8 4.29 5.48 6.82
CA LEU A 8 4.22 4.14 6.23
C LEU A 8 4.60 3.04 7.22
N LEU A 9 5.54 3.30 8.12
CA LEU A 9 5.92 2.33 9.15
C LEU A 9 4.78 2.11 10.16
N LEU A 10 4.07 3.17 10.54
CA LEU A 10 2.84 3.07 11.34
C LEU A 10 1.75 2.29 10.59
N ALA A 11 1.57 2.54 9.29
CA ALA A 11 0.64 1.77 8.45
C ALA A 11 1.03 0.28 8.39
N CYS A 12 2.31 -0.05 8.24
CA CYS A 12 2.80 -1.44 8.29
C CYS A 12 2.47 -2.10 9.62
N ALA A 13 2.67 -1.41 10.74
CA ALA A 13 2.33 -1.93 12.06
C ALA A 13 0.82 -2.19 12.20
N GLY A 14 -0.02 -1.24 11.75
CA GLY A 14 -1.48 -1.40 11.77
C GLY A 14 -1.94 -2.59 10.91
N LEU A 15 -1.41 -2.73 9.70
CA LEU A 15 -1.71 -3.85 8.81
C LEU A 15 -1.22 -5.18 9.38
N ALA A 16 -0.06 -5.20 10.06
CA ALA A 16 0.46 -6.41 10.70
C ALA A 16 -0.43 -6.86 11.87
N LEU A 17 -0.97 -5.92 12.65
CA LEU A 17 -1.95 -6.20 13.70
C LEU A 17 -3.25 -6.77 13.13
N MET A 18 -3.72 -6.24 12.00
CA MET A 18 -4.90 -6.78 11.30
C MET A 18 -4.64 -8.15 10.65
N ALA A 19 -3.44 -8.37 10.13
CA ALA A 19 -3.04 -9.64 9.52
C ALA A 19 -2.76 -10.75 10.54
N TRP A 20 -2.53 -10.41 11.81
CA TRP A 20 -2.21 -11.38 12.86
C TRP A 20 -3.30 -12.43 13.11
N PRO A 21 -4.60 -12.06 13.28
CA PRO A 21 -5.68 -13.04 13.40
C PRO A 21 -6.17 -13.59 12.05
N TYR A 22 -5.56 -13.19 10.92
CA TYR A 22 -6.06 -13.55 9.60
C TYR A 22 -5.92 -15.05 9.31
N GLN A 23 -7.03 -15.68 8.94
CA GLN A 23 -7.13 -17.08 8.56
C GLN A 23 -7.86 -17.13 7.21
N ALA A 24 -7.19 -17.59 6.15
CA ALA A 24 -7.89 -17.81 4.90
C ALA A 24 -8.65 -19.15 4.97
N PRO A 25 -9.93 -19.18 4.58
CA PRO A 25 -10.73 -20.41 4.58
C PRO A 25 -10.25 -21.45 3.56
N PHE A 26 -9.50 -21.02 2.54
CA PHE A 26 -8.81 -21.89 1.59
C PHE A 26 -7.44 -21.28 1.26
N SER A 27 -6.36 -22.04 1.46
CA SER A 27 -5.01 -21.64 1.03
C SER A 27 -4.44 -22.69 0.10
N TYR A 28 -4.21 -22.31 -1.15
CA TYR A 28 -3.54 -23.13 -2.17
C TYR A 28 -2.02 -22.91 -2.22
N GLU A 29 -1.52 -22.00 -1.38
CA GLU A 29 -0.12 -21.60 -1.33
C GLU A 29 0.60 -22.15 -0.07
N PRO A 30 1.85 -22.62 -0.21
CA PRO A 30 2.51 -23.48 0.77
C PRO A 30 2.94 -22.76 2.06
N VAL A 31 2.97 -21.43 2.04
CA VAL A 31 3.43 -20.59 3.16
C VAL A 31 2.33 -20.33 4.21
N GLY A 32 1.07 -20.62 3.88
CA GLY A 32 -0.07 -20.39 4.76
C GLY A 32 -0.54 -18.93 4.79
N PRO A 33 -1.81 -18.70 5.14
CA PRO A 33 -2.54 -17.46 4.84
C PRO A 33 -2.01 -16.20 5.53
N ARG A 34 -1.39 -16.37 6.70
CA ARG A 34 -0.83 -15.27 7.49
C ARG A 34 0.64 -15.00 7.20
N ALA A 35 1.39 -16.01 6.74
CA ALA A 35 2.84 -15.90 6.67
C ALA A 35 3.25 -14.96 5.53
N PHE A 36 2.58 -15.07 4.38
CA PHE A 36 2.83 -14.20 3.23
C PHE A 36 2.69 -12.70 3.57
N PRO A 37 1.55 -12.21 4.08
CA PRO A 37 1.39 -10.79 4.41
C PRO A 37 2.36 -10.33 5.52
N LEU A 38 2.57 -11.13 6.57
CA LEU A 38 3.47 -10.76 7.66
C LEU A 38 4.93 -10.68 7.22
N LEU A 39 5.39 -11.58 6.34
CA LEU A 39 6.74 -11.53 5.78
C LEU A 39 6.96 -10.28 4.92
N MET A 40 5.99 -9.97 4.04
CA MET A 40 6.05 -8.76 3.22
C MET A 40 6.06 -7.49 4.08
N LEU A 41 5.16 -7.40 5.08
CA LEU A 41 5.10 -6.27 6.01
C LEU A 41 6.37 -6.16 6.86
N GLY A 42 6.96 -7.29 7.25
CA GLY A 42 8.23 -7.32 7.99
C GLY A 42 9.40 -6.79 7.16
N LEU A 43 9.55 -7.24 5.91
CA LEU A 43 10.58 -6.75 4.98
C LEU A 43 10.39 -5.25 4.67
N MET A 44 9.15 -4.84 4.42
CA MET A 44 8.81 -3.42 4.19
C MET A 44 9.11 -2.56 5.41
N GLY A 45 8.72 -3.03 6.61
CA GLY A 45 9.03 -2.37 7.88
C GLY A 45 10.54 -2.23 8.11
N ALA A 46 11.33 -3.27 7.84
CA ALA A 46 12.78 -3.23 7.95
C ALA A 46 13.41 -2.20 6.98
N ALA A 47 12.95 -2.16 5.73
CA ALA A 47 13.41 -1.17 4.75
C ALA A 47 13.03 0.27 5.17
N LEU A 48 11.83 0.47 5.71
CA LEU A 48 11.37 1.78 6.22
C LEU A 48 12.16 2.21 7.46
N LEU A 49 12.48 1.30 8.38
CA LEU A 49 13.39 1.58 9.50
C LEU A 49 14.76 2.00 9.01
N TYR A 50 15.32 1.28 8.03
CA TYR A 50 16.60 1.65 7.43
C TYR A 50 16.56 3.07 6.83
N LEU A 51 15.50 3.41 6.09
CA LEU A 51 15.30 4.75 5.53
C LEU A 51 15.08 5.83 6.61
N LEU A 52 14.53 5.47 7.76
CA LEU A 52 14.36 6.34 8.94
C LEU A 52 15.66 6.52 9.74
N ILE A 53 16.62 5.60 9.62
CA ILE A 53 17.96 5.78 10.18
C ILE A 53 18.82 6.57 9.20
N ARG A 54 18.87 6.17 7.92
CA ARG A 54 19.69 6.79 6.86
C ARG A 54 18.82 7.44 5.78
N PRO A 55 18.49 8.74 5.92
CA PRO A 55 17.66 9.43 4.95
C PRO A 55 18.50 9.68 3.71
N THR A 56 18.02 9.27 2.55
CA THR A 56 18.61 9.71 1.30
C THR A 56 18.25 11.18 1.04
N PRO A 57 19.21 12.02 0.62
CA PRO A 57 18.90 13.36 0.14
C PRO A 57 17.98 13.25 -1.07
N ILE A 58 16.91 14.04 -1.08
CA ILE A 58 16.03 14.16 -2.25
C ILE A 58 16.76 15.12 -3.19
N VAL A 59 17.37 14.58 -4.24
CA VAL A 59 17.96 15.39 -5.30
C VAL A 59 16.85 15.60 -6.32
N HIS A 60 16.29 16.81 -6.32
CA HIS A 60 15.38 17.21 -7.38
C HIS A 60 16.20 17.53 -8.62
N THR A 61 16.10 16.68 -9.64
CA THR A 61 16.72 16.91 -10.94
C THR A 61 15.71 17.65 -11.81
N GLU A 62 16.15 18.58 -12.65
CA GLU A 62 15.31 19.35 -13.60
C GLU A 62 14.46 18.46 -14.56
N GLU A 63 14.77 17.17 -14.64
CA GLU A 63 13.99 16.15 -15.38
C GLU A 63 12.75 15.66 -14.64
N GLU A 64 12.55 15.99 -13.36
CA GLU A 64 11.35 15.62 -12.61
C GLU A 64 10.18 16.55 -13.00
N PRO A 65 9.20 16.07 -13.80
CA PRO A 65 8.06 16.91 -14.16
C PRO A 65 7.30 17.32 -12.90
N ALA A 66 7.06 18.62 -12.76
CA ALA A 66 6.25 19.14 -11.67
C ALA A 66 4.87 18.47 -11.69
N LEU A 67 4.27 18.29 -10.52
CA LEU A 67 2.95 17.69 -10.38
C LEU A 67 1.90 18.62 -11.01
N ASP A 68 1.66 18.42 -12.30
CA ASP A 68 0.86 19.33 -13.10
C ASP A 68 -0.64 19.12 -12.85
N ARG A 69 -1.43 20.18 -13.02
CA ARG A 69 -2.87 20.16 -12.71
C ARG A 69 -3.60 19.06 -13.48
N GLU A 70 -3.24 18.85 -14.73
CA GLU A 70 -3.83 17.80 -15.58
C GLU A 70 -3.54 16.40 -15.06
N THR A 71 -2.30 16.14 -14.61
CA THR A 71 -1.91 14.86 -14.01
C THR A 71 -2.69 14.61 -12.73
N LEU A 72 -2.89 15.64 -11.92
CA LEU A 72 -3.67 15.55 -10.68
C LEU A 72 -5.14 15.24 -10.95
N ILE A 73 -5.73 15.82 -12.00
CA ILE A 73 -7.09 15.49 -12.46
C ILE A 73 -7.17 14.04 -12.93
N LYS A 74 -6.20 13.56 -13.72
CA LYS A 74 -6.15 12.17 -14.20
C LYS A 74 -6.05 11.18 -13.04
N ILE A 75 -5.20 11.46 -12.05
CA ILE A 75 -5.08 10.65 -10.84
C ILE A 75 -6.40 10.64 -10.06
N GLY A 76 -7.02 11.82 -9.85
CA GLY A 76 -8.30 11.92 -9.16
C GLY A 76 -9.42 11.15 -9.88
N ALA A 77 -9.52 11.28 -11.19
CA ALA A 77 -10.49 10.55 -12.01
C ALA A 77 -10.27 9.03 -11.95
N CYS A 78 -9.01 8.58 -11.98
CA CYS A 78 -8.66 7.17 -11.84
C CYS A 78 -9.10 6.60 -10.49
N ILE A 79 -8.81 7.31 -9.39
CA ILE A 79 -9.24 6.92 -8.04
C ILE A 79 -10.76 6.83 -7.96
N ILE A 80 -11.48 7.84 -8.46
CA ILE A 80 -12.95 7.84 -8.47
C ILE A 80 -13.49 6.65 -9.24
N LEU A 81 -12.93 6.36 -10.42
CA LEU A 81 -13.34 5.23 -11.24
C LEU A 81 -13.13 3.88 -10.53
N LEU A 82 -11.99 3.71 -9.86
CA LEU A 82 -11.70 2.49 -9.08
C LEU A 82 -12.64 2.35 -7.87
N LEU A 83 -13.02 3.44 -7.21
CA LEU A 83 -13.98 3.43 -6.11
C LEU A 83 -15.39 3.08 -6.59
N ILE A 84 -15.83 3.64 -7.72
CA ILE A 84 -17.10 3.26 -8.36
C ILE A 84 -17.08 1.77 -8.69
N PHE A 85 -16.00 1.29 -9.31
CA PHE A 85 -15.84 -0.12 -9.64
C PHE A 85 -15.90 -1.01 -8.38
N ALA A 86 -15.13 -0.69 -7.34
CA ALA A 86 -15.12 -1.45 -6.09
C ALA A 86 -16.51 -1.49 -5.41
N GLY A 87 -17.21 -0.36 -5.37
CA GLY A 87 -18.55 -0.27 -4.78
C GLY A 87 -19.63 -0.98 -5.60
N LEU A 88 -19.50 -1.00 -6.93
CA LEU A 88 -20.41 -1.74 -7.81
C LEU A 88 -20.06 -3.23 -7.90
N PHE A 89 -18.85 -3.62 -7.49
CA PHE A 89 -18.40 -5.01 -7.51
C PHE A 89 -19.24 -5.91 -6.59
N GLU A 90 -19.63 -5.40 -5.42
CA GLU A 90 -20.46 -6.14 -4.46
C GLU A 90 -21.87 -6.45 -5.00
N PRO A 91 -22.65 -5.49 -5.56
CA PRO A 91 -23.99 -5.76 -6.10
C PRO A 91 -24.04 -6.32 -7.53
N LEU A 92 -23.06 -6.02 -8.41
CA LEU A 92 -23.09 -6.46 -9.81
C LEU A 92 -22.14 -7.64 -10.09
N GLY A 93 -21.10 -7.82 -9.29
CA GLY A 93 -20.14 -8.92 -9.43
C GLY A 93 -20.65 -10.25 -8.88
N PHE A 94 -21.66 -10.20 -7.99
CA PHE A 94 -22.39 -11.36 -7.51
C PHE A 94 -23.89 -11.11 -7.72
N ILE A 95 -24.51 -11.89 -8.60
CA ILE A 95 -25.97 -11.98 -8.64
C ILE A 95 -26.33 -12.74 -7.35
N LEU A 96 -27.05 -12.08 -6.43
CA LEU A 96 -27.49 -12.66 -5.15
C LEU A 96 -28.26 -13.97 -5.34
#